data_AF-A0ABD3D8Y0-F1
#
_entry.id   AF-A0ABD3D8Y0-F1
#
_cell.length_a   1.000
_cell.length_b   1.000
_cell.length_c   1.000
_cell.angle_alpha   90.00
_cell.angle_beta   90.00
_cell.angle_gamma   90.00
#
_symmetry.space_group_name_H-M   'P 1'
#
loop_
_entity.id
_entity.type
_entity.pdbx_description
1 polymer ?
#
loop_
_entity_poly.entity_id
_entity_poly.type
_entity_poly.pdbx_seq_one_letter_code
_entity_poly.pdbx_strand_id
1 'polypeptide(L)'
;MSKQGQTTAAETNMACVSATPPTYSMNCCHGTTIFWLRISPSHLLIGVDSRAVVHCSAPGHPRTYELLHSDEDNKFIKIFGSVFATLAGDSGRCKSMFAYVNERMKKEQRNYTLYEIAEIATHFFQNHPSDPNHNVVTLVYLCSWISSTKEYVVMSVGDKIKTALRVEEKFFGTGCESISGLDRLEELCQRRAFTRPKAKDADVLVEELLKASILDPYTGGSVKVYSLKDNADTCVHEGSLAQKLYNHNEFYEDEILKTEHMFVIVRENATNILSPQDLLAYLNTSFDPKIERSDISWLCYSDNAKFLAYLVKLSSKDCCDDWFDAYPVSTGHFRTARFTNSDNSKCNYAVAHARREVLDIFRVMESFEDLTAKNDVDAAVLK
;
A
#
# COMPACT_ATOMS: atom_id res chain seq x y z
N MET A 1 55.73 -18.82 49.32
CA MET A 1 54.42 -18.52 49.93
C MET A 1 53.82 -17.31 49.22
N SER A 2 52.59 -17.45 48.68
CA SER A 2 51.72 -16.41 48.07
C SER A 2 52.27 -15.66 46.84
N LYS A 3 51.51 -15.31 45.79
CA LYS A 3 50.10 -15.50 45.40
C LYS A 3 50.04 -15.30 43.88
N GLN A 4 49.09 -15.97 43.24
CA GLN A 4 48.67 -15.81 41.84
C GLN A 4 48.23 -14.37 41.52
N GLY A 5 48.38 -13.99 40.25
CA GLY A 5 47.77 -12.82 39.64
C GLY A 5 47.67 -12.99 38.12
N GLN A 6 46.72 -13.81 37.69
CA GLN A 6 46.28 -13.90 36.29
C GLN A 6 45.56 -12.60 35.90
N THR A 7 45.90 -12.04 34.74
CA THR A 7 45.06 -11.09 34.01
C THR A 7 44.68 -11.77 32.70
N THR A 8 43.45 -12.27 32.64
CA THR A 8 42.81 -12.73 31.40
C THR A 8 42.01 -11.57 30.82
N ALA A 9 42.38 -11.18 29.60
CA ALA A 9 41.54 -10.35 28.74
C ALA A 9 40.23 -11.09 28.46
N ALA A 10 39.11 -10.50 28.86
CA ALA A 10 37.79 -10.98 28.49
C ALA A 10 37.46 -10.46 27.09
N GLU A 11 37.77 -11.25 26.07
CA GLU A 11 37.14 -11.17 24.77
C GLU A 11 35.68 -11.64 24.93
N THR A 12 34.76 -10.68 25.01
CA THR A 12 33.33 -10.98 24.99
C THR A 12 32.93 -11.33 23.56
N ASN A 13 33.05 -12.61 23.21
CA ASN A 13 32.43 -13.20 22.03
C ASN A 13 30.91 -13.03 22.13
N MET A 14 30.35 -12.02 21.45
CA MET A 14 28.91 -11.99 21.14
C MET A 14 28.64 -13.10 20.13
N ALA A 15 28.16 -14.23 20.63
CA ALA A 15 27.62 -15.30 19.83
C ALA A 15 26.52 -14.73 18.92
N CYS A 16 26.81 -14.73 17.61
CA CYS A 16 25.86 -14.48 16.55
C CYS A 16 24.84 -15.63 16.59
N VAL A 17 23.71 -15.39 17.28
CA VAL A 17 22.55 -16.27 17.17
C VAL A 17 22.05 -16.10 15.75
N SER A 18 22.27 -17.13 14.92
CA SER A 18 21.66 -17.24 13.60
C SER A 18 20.14 -17.33 13.80
N ALA A 19 19.49 -16.19 13.83
CA ALA A 19 18.04 -16.13 13.82
C ALA A 19 17.58 -16.62 12.45
N THR A 20 16.74 -17.65 12.44
CA THR A 20 15.99 -18.08 11.26
C THR A 20 15.33 -16.85 10.64
N PRO A 21 15.45 -16.60 9.32
CA PRO A 21 14.77 -15.49 8.68
C PRO A 21 13.28 -15.58 9.03
N PRO A 22 12.62 -14.50 9.46
CA PRO A 22 11.21 -14.58 9.74
C PRO A 22 10.47 -14.97 8.47
N THR A 23 9.59 -15.96 8.56
CA THR A 23 8.65 -16.27 7.49
C THR A 23 7.63 -15.14 7.45
N TYR A 24 7.89 -14.11 6.64
CA TYR A 24 7.08 -12.90 6.56
C TYR A 24 5.84 -13.13 5.68
N SER A 25 4.80 -13.67 6.30
CA SER A 25 3.42 -13.61 5.81
C SER A 25 2.63 -12.86 6.87
N MET A 26 2.41 -11.56 6.67
CA MET A 26 1.45 -10.82 7.46
C MET A 26 0.43 -10.18 6.54
N ASN A 27 -0.73 -10.83 6.48
CA ASN A 27 -1.98 -10.33 5.93
C ASN A 27 -2.33 -9.02 6.68
N CYS A 28 -1.89 -7.87 6.16
CA CYS A 28 -2.17 -6.59 6.78
C CYS A 28 -3.57 -6.11 6.36
N CYS A 29 -4.43 -5.87 7.33
CA CYS A 29 -5.83 -5.45 7.16
C CYS A 29 -5.98 -3.97 6.73
N HIS A 30 -4.90 -3.28 6.35
CA HIS A 30 -4.90 -1.83 6.10
C HIS A 30 -4.02 -1.38 4.93
N GLY A 31 -3.67 -2.27 4.00
CA GLY A 31 -3.27 -1.80 2.67
C GLY A 31 -1.96 -1.06 2.59
N THR A 32 -0.90 -1.67 3.10
CA THR A 32 0.42 -1.12 2.88
C THR A 32 1.25 -2.12 2.11
N THR A 33 1.89 -1.67 1.06
CA THR A 33 2.90 -2.43 0.32
C THR A 33 4.17 -1.64 0.29
N ILE A 34 5.22 -2.30 0.76
CA ILE A 34 6.55 -1.72 0.87
C ILE A 34 7.52 -2.67 0.18
N PHE A 35 8.39 -2.13 -0.65
CA PHE A 35 9.53 -2.86 -1.22
C PHE A 35 10.83 -2.12 -0.95
N TRP A 36 11.87 -2.87 -0.63
CA TRP A 36 13.21 -2.37 -0.43
C TRP A 36 14.13 -3.11 -1.38
N LEU A 37 15.04 -2.36 -2.00
CA LEU A 37 16.06 -2.92 -2.86
C LEU A 37 17.42 -2.33 -2.51
N ARG A 38 18.26 -3.14 -1.90
CA ARG A 38 19.66 -2.81 -1.59
C ARG A 38 20.50 -2.94 -2.85
N ILE A 39 20.81 -1.79 -3.41
CA ILE A 39 21.60 -1.65 -4.63
C ILE A 39 23.08 -1.91 -4.35
N SER A 40 23.58 -1.30 -3.29
CA SER A 40 24.93 -1.48 -2.73
C SER A 40 24.89 -1.23 -1.23
N PRO A 41 25.99 -1.41 -0.48
CA PRO A 41 26.03 -0.98 0.91
C PRO A 41 25.63 0.51 1.08
N SER A 42 26.02 1.38 0.13
CA SER A 42 25.73 2.83 0.17
C SER A 42 24.52 3.29 -0.63
N HIS A 43 23.71 2.38 -1.14
CA HIS A 43 22.54 2.73 -1.93
C HIS A 43 21.38 1.79 -1.65
N LEU A 44 20.30 2.35 -1.15
CA LEU A 44 19.06 1.65 -0.84
C LEU A 44 17.90 2.37 -1.55
N LEU A 45 17.07 1.60 -2.26
CA LEU A 45 15.80 2.07 -2.79
C LEU A 45 14.66 1.58 -1.88
N ILE A 46 13.68 2.45 -1.65
CA ILE A 46 12.50 2.17 -0.83
C ILE A 46 11.28 2.60 -1.62
N GLY A 47 10.46 1.64 -2.01
CA GLY A 47 9.18 1.86 -2.65
C GLY A 47 8.03 1.68 -1.66
N VAL A 48 7.08 2.62 -1.67
CA VAL A 48 5.90 2.64 -0.82
C VAL A 48 4.67 3.04 -1.64
N ASP A 49 3.51 2.49 -1.31
CA ASP A 49 2.22 3.03 -1.70
C ASP A 49 1.72 4.05 -0.66
N SER A 50 0.67 4.81 -0.96
CA SER A 50 0.12 5.85 -0.06
C SER A 50 -1.34 5.62 0.33
N ARG A 51 -1.96 4.53 -0.13
CA ARG A 51 -3.34 4.21 0.22
C ARG A 51 -3.46 3.86 1.70
N ALA A 52 -4.47 4.43 2.35
CA ALA A 52 -4.89 4.08 3.69
C ALA A 52 -6.37 3.74 3.67
N VAL A 53 -6.68 2.55 4.18
CA VAL A 53 -8.05 2.05 4.29
C VAL A 53 -8.41 1.88 5.76
N VAL A 54 -9.61 2.28 6.13
CA VAL A 54 -10.12 2.14 7.50
C VAL A 54 -11.31 1.19 7.51
N HIS A 55 -11.29 0.25 8.44
CA HIS A 55 -12.45 -0.56 8.80
C HIS A 55 -13.15 0.10 9.98
N CYS A 56 -14.37 0.57 9.75
CA CYS A 56 -15.19 1.18 10.78
C CYS A 56 -16.24 0.18 11.27
N SER A 57 -16.20 -0.13 12.56
CA SER A 57 -17.29 -0.77 13.29
C SER A 57 -17.75 0.18 14.39
N ALA A 58 -18.84 0.92 14.17
CA ALA A 58 -19.38 1.80 15.20
C ALA A 58 -20.27 1.01 16.18
N PRO A 59 -20.08 1.14 17.51
CA PRO A 59 -20.96 0.50 18.49
C PRO A 59 -22.43 0.91 18.25
N GLY A 60 -23.31 -0.07 18.02
CA GLY A 60 -24.73 0.16 17.73
C GLY A 60 -25.06 0.36 16.26
N HIS A 61 -24.08 0.44 15.35
CA HIS A 61 -24.32 0.22 13.94
C HIS A 61 -24.17 -1.28 13.63
N PRO A 62 -25.13 -1.89 12.93
CA PRO A 62 -25.09 -3.31 12.60
C PRO A 62 -24.03 -3.66 11.55
N ARG A 63 -23.31 -2.66 11.03
CA ARG A 63 -22.41 -2.81 9.88
C ARG A 63 -20.99 -2.44 10.19
N THR A 64 -20.09 -3.32 9.75
CA THR A 64 -18.69 -3.00 9.49
C THR A 64 -18.61 -2.50 8.05
N TYR A 65 -18.08 -1.31 7.85
CA TYR A 65 -17.84 -0.76 6.51
C TYR A 65 -16.35 -0.47 6.32
N GLU A 66 -15.91 -0.61 5.08
CA GLU A 66 -14.55 -0.32 4.66
C GLU A 66 -14.55 0.97 3.85
N LEU A 67 -13.70 1.93 4.24
CA LEU A 67 -13.58 3.21 3.55
C LEU A 67 -12.15 3.46 3.13
N LEU A 68 -12.00 3.98 1.93
CA LEU A 68 -10.81 4.71 1.54
C LEU A 68 -10.68 5.95 2.43
N HIS A 69 -9.64 6.00 3.26
CA HIS A 69 -9.40 7.13 4.16
C HIS A 69 -8.53 8.20 3.49
N SER A 70 -7.52 7.76 2.73
CA SER A 70 -6.56 8.62 2.07
C SER A 70 -5.88 7.83 0.95
N ASP A 71 -5.59 8.47 -0.17
CA ASP A 71 -4.71 7.95 -1.23
C ASP A 71 -3.37 8.73 -1.26
N GLU A 72 -3.07 9.51 -0.22
CA GLU A 72 -1.89 10.40 -0.13
C GLU A 72 -1.16 10.29 1.22
N ASP A 73 -1.39 9.21 1.98
CA ASP A 73 -0.71 9.02 3.26
C ASP A 73 0.80 8.80 3.07
N ASN A 74 1.59 9.52 3.86
CA ASN A 74 3.04 9.37 3.83
C ASN A 74 3.50 8.20 4.72
N LYS A 75 3.88 7.09 4.09
CA LYS A 75 4.38 5.89 4.77
C LYS A 75 5.90 5.86 4.92
N PHE A 76 6.63 6.82 4.35
CA PHE A 76 8.08 6.97 4.51
C PHE A 76 8.41 8.31 5.16
N ILE A 77 8.87 8.27 6.41
CA ILE A 77 9.08 9.47 7.21
C ILE A 77 10.50 9.55 7.77
N LYS A 78 10.99 10.76 7.96
CA LYS A 78 12.20 11.01 8.73
C LYS A 78 11.86 11.08 10.21
N ILE A 79 12.47 10.24 11.03
CA ILE A 79 12.19 10.20 12.46
C ILE A 79 13.04 11.20 13.23
N PHE A 80 14.35 10.95 13.25
CA PHE A 80 15.30 11.74 14.04
C PHE A 80 16.68 11.69 13.40
N GLY A 81 17.38 12.83 13.35
CA GLY A 81 18.71 12.91 12.76
C GLY A 81 18.71 12.45 11.29
N SER A 82 19.45 11.39 10.97
CA SER A 82 19.48 10.73 9.65
C SER A 82 18.69 9.43 9.59
N VAL A 83 17.85 9.15 10.60
CA VAL A 83 17.04 7.93 10.66
C VAL A 83 15.71 8.14 9.97
N PHE A 84 15.42 7.29 9.01
CA PHE A 84 14.15 7.21 8.31
C PHE A 84 13.37 5.98 8.76
N ALA A 85 12.05 6.01 8.58
CA ALA A 85 11.17 4.91 8.91
C ALA A 85 10.17 4.68 7.79
N THR A 86 9.94 3.40 7.50
CA THR A 86 8.79 2.97 6.69
C THR A 86 7.75 2.34 7.59
N LEU A 87 6.51 2.82 7.48
CA LEU A 87 5.41 2.51 8.39
C LEU A 87 4.45 1.51 7.74
N ALA A 88 4.21 0.37 8.38
CA ALA A 88 3.28 -0.66 7.91
C ALA A 88 2.31 -1.10 9.01
N GLY A 89 1.06 -1.35 8.62
CA GLY A 89 0.01 -1.82 9.53
C GLY A 89 -0.79 -0.67 10.16
N ASP A 90 -0.98 -0.71 11.47
CA ASP A 90 -1.85 0.24 12.18
C ASP A 90 -1.24 1.66 12.19
N SER A 91 -1.91 2.60 11.51
CA SER A 91 -1.44 3.97 11.37
C SER A 91 -1.47 4.75 12.68
N GLY A 92 -2.43 4.48 13.57
CA GLY A 92 -2.53 5.09 14.89
C GLY A 92 -1.34 4.66 15.76
N ARG A 93 -1.04 3.37 15.78
CA ARG A 93 0.11 2.81 16.51
C ARG A 93 1.44 3.31 15.94
N CYS A 94 1.58 3.40 14.62
CA CYS A 94 2.77 4.00 14.00
C CYS A 94 2.97 5.46 14.46
N LYS A 95 1.90 6.26 14.46
CA LYS A 95 1.93 7.66 14.92
C LYS A 95 2.28 7.76 16.41
N SER A 96 1.70 6.93 17.26
CA SER A 96 1.99 6.89 18.69
C SER A 96 3.44 6.45 18.98
N MET A 97 3.94 5.45 18.26
CA MET A 97 5.34 5.02 18.36
C MET A 97 6.28 6.18 17.98
N PHE A 98 5.99 6.84 16.87
CA PHE A 98 6.78 7.97 16.39
C PHE A 98 6.80 9.12 17.40
N ALA A 99 5.66 9.47 17.97
CA ALA A 99 5.55 10.48 19.03
C ALA A 99 6.40 10.08 20.26
N TYR A 100 6.27 8.83 20.72
CA TYR A 100 7.02 8.30 21.85
C TYR A 100 8.53 8.38 21.65
N VAL A 101 9.03 7.93 20.49
CA VAL A 101 10.46 8.00 20.15
C VAL A 101 10.92 9.45 20.18
N ASN A 102 10.23 10.35 19.48
CA ASN A 102 10.60 11.76 19.39
C ASN A 102 10.66 12.47 20.75
N GLU A 103 9.68 12.23 21.62
CA GLU A 103 9.66 12.80 22.96
C GLU A 103 10.87 12.34 23.78
N ARG A 104 11.22 11.05 23.68
CA ARG A 104 12.39 10.50 24.36
C ARG A 104 13.69 11.14 23.85
N MET A 105 13.84 11.24 22.53
CA MET A 105 15.02 11.85 21.90
C MET A 105 15.20 13.32 22.31
N LYS A 106 14.10 14.10 22.30
CA LYS A 106 14.12 15.52 22.66
C LYS A 106 14.52 15.76 24.11
N LYS A 107 14.13 14.86 25.02
CA LYS A 107 14.37 15.00 26.45
C LYS A 107 15.85 14.82 26.83
N GLU A 108 16.57 13.90 26.18
CA GLU A 108 17.95 13.58 26.59
C GLU A 108 19.03 14.38 25.82
N GLN A 109 18.65 15.22 24.85
CA GLN A 109 19.52 16.18 24.12
C GLN A 109 20.89 15.63 23.69
N ARG A 110 20.92 14.38 23.21
CA ARG A 110 22.13 13.71 22.74
C ARG A 110 21.94 13.13 21.35
N ASN A 111 23.04 12.74 20.71
CA ASN A 111 22.97 11.95 19.49
C ASN A 111 22.63 10.50 19.83
N TYR A 112 21.82 9.89 18.98
CA TYR A 112 21.41 8.49 19.09
C TYR A 112 21.83 7.72 17.86
N THR A 113 22.27 6.50 18.08
CA THR A 113 22.51 5.52 17.03
C THR A 113 21.18 4.92 16.55
N LEU A 114 21.19 4.33 15.34
CA LEU A 114 20.04 3.59 14.81
C LEU A 114 19.58 2.49 15.78
N TYR A 115 20.52 1.75 16.37
CA TYR A 115 20.22 0.67 17.32
C TYR A 115 19.50 1.17 18.57
N GLU A 116 19.95 2.28 19.16
CA GLU A 116 19.28 2.86 20.33
C GLU A 116 17.86 3.33 20.01
N ILE A 117 17.65 3.93 18.83
CA ILE A 117 16.32 4.33 18.38
C ILE A 117 15.43 3.11 18.17
N ALA A 118 15.98 2.04 17.59
CA ALA A 118 15.24 0.79 17.37
C ALA A 118 14.86 0.10 18.69
N GLU A 119 15.72 0.11 19.70
CA GLU A 119 15.41 -0.41 21.03
C GLU A 119 14.32 0.43 21.72
N ILE A 120 14.36 1.75 21.60
CA ILE A 120 13.32 2.64 22.15
C ILE A 120 11.97 2.41 21.45
N ALA A 121 11.96 2.23 20.12
CA ALA A 121 10.77 1.88 19.37
C ALA A 121 10.24 0.49 19.75
N THR A 122 11.12 -0.50 19.94
CA THR A 122 10.74 -1.84 20.41
C THR A 122 10.11 -1.78 21.81
N HIS A 123 10.68 -0.97 22.70
CA HIS A 123 10.15 -0.77 24.05
C HIS A 123 8.74 -0.13 24.04
N PHE A 124 8.44 0.73 23.07
CA PHE A 124 7.07 1.23 22.88
C PHE A 124 6.09 0.08 22.62
N PHE A 125 6.39 -0.79 21.64
CA PHE A 125 5.50 -1.89 21.25
C PHE A 125 5.32 -2.92 22.37
N GLN A 126 6.38 -3.19 23.16
CA GLN A 126 6.31 -4.09 24.32
C GLN A 126 5.40 -3.55 25.44
N ASN A 127 5.47 -2.25 25.73
CA ASN A 127 4.70 -1.65 26.83
C ASN A 127 3.28 -1.25 26.44
N HIS A 128 3.00 -1.16 25.14
CA HIS A 128 1.69 -0.81 24.60
C HIS A 128 1.25 -1.92 23.64
N PRO A 129 1.07 -3.17 24.10
CA PRO A 129 0.72 -4.28 23.22
C PRO A 129 -0.55 -3.95 22.43
N SER A 130 -0.63 -4.46 21.19
CA SER A 130 -1.83 -4.34 20.38
C SER A 130 -3.02 -4.99 21.12
N ASP A 131 -4.21 -4.44 20.97
CA ASP A 131 -5.42 -5.09 21.47
C ASP A 131 -5.51 -6.49 20.81
N PRO A 132 -5.60 -7.58 21.57
CA PRO A 132 -5.70 -8.93 21.00
C PRO A 132 -6.95 -9.13 20.13
N ASN A 133 -7.96 -8.26 20.25
CA ASN A 133 -9.13 -8.25 19.38
C ASN A 133 -8.93 -7.43 18.10
N HIS A 134 -7.85 -6.65 18.04
CA HIS A 134 -7.47 -5.89 16.85
C HIS A 134 -6.49 -6.74 16.03
N ASN A 135 -6.97 -7.29 14.91
CA ASN A 135 -6.20 -8.22 14.06
C ASN A 135 -5.07 -7.56 13.26
N VAL A 136 -4.73 -6.31 13.56
CA VAL A 136 -3.78 -5.51 12.80
C VAL A 136 -2.43 -5.54 13.48
N VAL A 137 -1.46 -6.10 12.77
CA VAL A 137 -0.06 -6.10 13.23
C VAL A 137 0.65 -4.87 12.66
N THR A 138 1.31 -4.14 13.53
CA THR A 138 2.16 -3.00 13.20
C THR A 138 3.60 -3.46 13.04
N LEU A 139 4.23 -3.01 11.96
CA LEU A 139 5.62 -3.30 11.64
C LEU A 139 6.27 -2.06 11.04
N VAL A 140 7.43 -1.69 11.57
CA VAL A 140 8.16 -0.49 11.16
C VAL A 140 9.61 -0.85 10.86
N TYR A 141 10.11 -0.27 9.77
CA TYR A 141 11.47 -0.47 9.31
C TYR A 141 12.24 0.83 9.44
N LEU A 142 13.18 0.86 10.38
CA LEU A 142 14.06 1.99 10.62
C LEU A 142 15.33 1.82 9.80
N CYS A 143 15.77 2.87 9.11
CA CYS A 143 17.03 2.82 8.38
C CYS A 143 17.86 4.10 8.53
N SER A 144 19.18 3.93 8.48
CA SER A 144 20.13 5.04 8.49
C SER A 144 21.44 4.60 7.85
N TRP A 145 22.16 5.55 7.27
CA TRP A 145 23.57 5.38 6.95
C TRP A 145 24.40 5.29 8.24
N ILE A 146 25.30 4.32 8.28
CA ILE A 146 26.24 4.11 9.38
C ILE A 146 27.65 4.39 8.86
N SER A 147 28.22 5.54 9.23
CA SER A 147 29.50 6.02 8.69
C SER A 147 30.69 5.10 8.98
N SER A 148 30.68 4.37 10.11
CA SER A 148 31.77 3.47 10.48
C SER A 148 31.84 2.23 9.59
N THR A 149 30.68 1.68 9.20
CA THR A 149 30.59 0.51 8.31
C THR A 149 30.40 0.89 6.84
N LYS A 150 30.13 2.18 6.56
CA LYS A 150 29.83 2.71 5.23
C LYS A 150 28.69 1.95 4.54
N GLU A 151 27.62 1.71 5.30
CA GLU A 151 26.43 1.05 4.79
C GLU A 151 25.14 1.67 5.33
N TYR A 152 24.05 1.56 4.58
CA TYR A 152 22.70 1.72 5.11
C TYR A 152 22.31 0.47 5.91
N VAL A 153 22.04 0.64 7.20
CA VAL A 153 21.53 -0.43 8.06
C VAL A 153 20.03 -0.27 8.21
N VAL A 154 19.33 -1.41 8.28
CA VAL A 154 17.89 -1.50 8.40
C VAL A 154 17.56 -2.34 9.62
N MET A 155 16.67 -1.84 10.47
CA MET A 155 16.20 -2.51 11.68
C MET A 155 14.68 -2.63 11.62
N SER A 156 14.13 -3.81 11.86
CA SER A 156 12.70 -4.04 12.01
C SER A 156 12.28 -4.00 13.48
N VAL A 157 11.16 -3.34 13.74
CA VAL A 157 10.52 -3.21 15.06
C VAL A 157 9.01 -3.30 14.89
N GLY A 158 8.26 -3.81 15.86
CA GLY A 158 6.81 -3.96 15.73
C GLY A 158 6.19 -4.85 16.80
N ASP A 159 4.88 -5.09 16.70
CA ASP A 159 4.08 -5.75 17.76
C ASP A 159 4.57 -7.16 18.09
N LYS A 160 5.09 -7.88 17.09
CA LYS A 160 5.58 -9.26 17.24
C LYS A 160 7.09 -9.36 17.40
N ILE A 161 7.80 -8.24 17.44
CA ILE A 161 9.27 -8.19 17.50
C ILE A 161 9.70 -7.90 18.93
N LYS A 162 10.29 -8.90 19.60
CA LYS A 162 10.73 -8.77 20.99
C LYS A 162 11.99 -7.94 21.16
N THR A 163 12.86 -7.90 20.15
CA THR A 163 14.14 -7.17 20.14
C THR A 163 14.34 -6.66 18.74
N ALA A 164 14.89 -5.46 18.56
CA ALA A 164 15.08 -4.92 17.21
C ALA A 164 15.94 -5.89 16.36
N LEU A 165 15.46 -6.24 15.17
CA LEU A 165 16.15 -7.19 14.29
C LEU A 165 16.77 -6.46 13.12
N ARG A 166 18.04 -6.75 12.83
CA ARG A 166 18.68 -6.25 11.62
C ARG A 166 18.18 -7.03 10.40
N VAL A 167 17.82 -6.31 9.34
CA VAL A 167 17.37 -6.87 8.06
C VAL A 167 18.57 -6.95 7.13
N GLU A 168 18.98 -8.17 6.79
CA GLU A 168 20.18 -8.45 5.98
C GLU A 168 19.84 -8.73 4.50
N GLU A 169 18.56 -8.91 4.20
CA GLU A 169 18.06 -9.26 2.88
C GLU A 169 18.38 -8.16 1.87
N LYS A 170 18.80 -8.59 0.66
CA LYS A 170 19.14 -7.66 -0.44
C LYS A 170 17.89 -7.00 -1.02
N PHE A 171 16.80 -7.72 -1.08
CA PHE A 171 15.49 -7.22 -1.46
C PHE A 171 14.52 -7.67 -0.38
N PHE A 172 13.56 -6.82 -0.07
CA PHE A 172 12.63 -7.07 1.01
C PHE A 172 11.27 -6.50 0.62
N GLY A 173 10.20 -7.14 1.09
CA GLY A 173 8.83 -6.72 0.84
C GLY A 173 7.96 -7.02 2.04
N THR A 174 7.03 -6.13 2.36
CA THR A 174 6.04 -6.38 3.41
C THR A 174 4.67 -5.83 3.03
N GLY A 175 3.68 -6.43 3.68
CA GLY A 175 2.28 -6.07 3.58
C GLY A 175 1.61 -6.68 2.34
N CYS A 176 0.54 -6.07 1.87
CA CYS A 176 -0.34 -6.71 0.89
C CYS A 176 0.34 -6.89 -0.47
N GLU A 177 0.10 -8.03 -1.14
CA GLU A 177 0.72 -8.42 -2.42
C GLU A 177 2.27 -8.37 -2.48
N SER A 178 2.93 -8.18 -1.34
CA SER A 178 4.39 -8.07 -1.29
C SER A 178 5.08 -9.39 -1.62
N ILE A 179 4.48 -10.53 -1.27
CA ILE A 179 5.03 -11.86 -1.57
C ILE A 179 5.14 -12.06 -3.08
N SER A 180 4.05 -11.86 -3.82
CA SER A 180 4.04 -12.02 -5.27
C SER A 180 4.94 -11.00 -5.97
N GLY A 181 5.03 -9.78 -5.44
CA GLY A 181 6.01 -8.80 -5.92
C GLY A 181 7.45 -9.24 -5.67
N LEU A 182 7.76 -9.80 -4.49
CA LEU A 182 9.10 -10.30 -4.16
C LEU A 182 9.51 -11.44 -5.08
N ASP A 183 8.63 -12.41 -5.35
CA ASP A 183 8.93 -13.53 -6.27
C ASP A 183 9.34 -13.02 -7.66
N ARG A 184 8.64 -12.00 -8.17
CA ARG A 184 8.96 -11.36 -9.46
C ARG A 184 10.25 -10.55 -9.41
N LEU A 185 10.49 -9.81 -8.33
CA LEU A 185 11.75 -9.09 -8.11
C LEU A 185 12.94 -10.06 -8.03
N GLU A 186 12.78 -11.19 -7.36
CA GLU A 186 13.77 -12.26 -7.27
C GLU A 186 14.08 -12.86 -8.65
N GLU A 187 13.05 -13.21 -9.41
CA GLU A 187 13.19 -13.75 -10.76
C GLU A 187 13.93 -12.76 -11.69
N LEU A 188 13.55 -11.47 -11.64
CA LEU A 188 14.25 -10.41 -12.37
C LEU A 188 15.70 -10.28 -11.94
N CYS A 189 15.98 -10.40 -10.64
CA CYS A 189 17.33 -10.37 -10.08
C CYS A 189 18.19 -11.54 -10.57
N GLN A 190 17.62 -12.75 -10.59
CA GLN A 190 18.28 -13.96 -11.06
C GLN A 190 18.56 -13.90 -12.58
N ARG A 191 17.59 -13.44 -13.37
CA ARG A 191 17.72 -13.35 -14.85
C ARG A 191 18.68 -12.27 -15.30
N ARG A 192 18.72 -11.11 -14.63
CA ARG A 192 19.54 -9.97 -15.07
C ARG A 192 21.00 -10.02 -14.65
N ALA A 193 21.47 -11.08 -13.98
CA ALA A 193 22.80 -11.11 -13.36
C ALA A 193 23.09 -9.77 -12.66
N PHE A 194 22.25 -9.43 -11.67
CA PHE A 194 22.25 -8.18 -10.88
C PHE A 194 23.58 -7.95 -10.16
N THR A 195 24.62 -7.67 -10.94
CA THR A 195 25.99 -7.45 -10.51
C THR A 195 26.24 -5.96 -10.31
N ARG A 196 25.46 -5.09 -10.96
CA ARG A 196 25.45 -3.63 -10.76
C ARG A 196 24.06 -3.04 -11.02
N PRO A 197 23.37 -2.57 -9.98
CA PRO A 197 22.10 -1.90 -10.15
C PRO A 197 22.28 -0.50 -10.79
N LYS A 198 21.31 -0.06 -11.58
CA LYS A 198 21.30 1.18 -12.39
C LYS A 198 20.01 1.97 -12.11
N ALA A 199 19.93 3.21 -12.60
CA ALA A 199 18.75 4.09 -12.46
C ALA A 199 17.40 3.41 -12.84
N LYS A 200 17.44 2.38 -13.68
CA LYS A 200 16.28 1.54 -14.08
C LYS A 200 15.71 0.66 -12.96
N ASP A 201 16.36 0.53 -11.81
CA ASP A 201 15.86 -0.33 -10.73
C ASP A 201 14.81 0.36 -9.86
N ALA A 202 14.75 1.70 -9.88
CA ALA A 202 13.61 2.42 -9.34
C ALA A 202 12.35 2.12 -10.15
N ASP A 203 12.44 2.07 -11.48
CA ASP A 203 11.32 1.72 -12.36
C ASP A 203 10.77 0.32 -12.05
N VAL A 204 11.64 -0.63 -11.69
CA VAL A 204 11.22 -1.99 -11.30
C VAL A 204 10.37 -1.95 -10.02
N LEU A 205 10.76 -1.17 -9.00
CA LEU A 205 9.94 -1.02 -7.79
C LEU A 205 8.60 -0.32 -8.08
N VAL A 206 8.62 0.69 -8.95
CA VAL A 206 7.40 1.37 -9.42
C VAL A 206 6.46 0.37 -10.10
N GLU A 207 6.97 -0.44 -11.02
CA GLU A 207 6.19 -1.45 -11.72
C GLU A 207 5.53 -2.44 -10.76
N GLU A 208 6.25 -2.93 -9.76
CA GLU A 208 5.72 -3.90 -8.80
C GLU A 208 4.69 -3.29 -7.85
N LEU A 209 4.87 -2.05 -7.42
CA LEU A 209 3.87 -1.34 -6.60
C LEU A 209 2.59 -1.04 -7.39
N LEU A 210 2.71 -0.67 -8.67
CA LEU A 210 1.56 -0.43 -9.53
C LEU A 210 0.79 -1.72 -9.83
N LYS A 211 1.49 -2.84 -10.06
CA LYS A 211 0.84 -4.16 -10.16
C LYS A 211 0.13 -4.54 -8.87
N ALA A 212 0.80 -4.38 -7.71
CA ALA A 212 0.19 -4.63 -6.42
C ALA A 212 -1.09 -3.78 -6.22
N SER A 213 -1.11 -2.55 -6.72
CA SER A 213 -2.30 -1.68 -6.67
C SER A 213 -3.49 -2.18 -7.49
N ILE A 214 -3.25 -3.02 -8.50
CA ILE A 214 -4.32 -3.68 -9.29
C ILE A 214 -4.81 -4.93 -8.57
N LEU A 215 -3.86 -5.72 -8.05
CA LEU A 215 -4.10 -7.05 -7.50
C LEU A 215 -4.60 -7.04 -6.05
N ASP A 216 -4.23 -6.03 -5.27
CA ASP A 216 -4.65 -5.88 -3.88
C ASP A 216 -5.63 -4.72 -3.72
N PRO A 217 -6.80 -4.95 -3.11
CA PRO A 217 -7.76 -3.90 -2.90
C PRO A 217 -7.35 -2.90 -1.81
N TYR A 218 -6.25 -3.09 -1.09
CA TYR A 218 -5.83 -2.19 -0.03
C TYR A 218 -4.58 -1.38 -0.40
N THR A 219 -3.87 -1.76 -1.45
CA THR A 219 -2.66 -1.11 -1.96
C THR A 219 -3.01 -0.09 -3.02
N GLY A 220 -2.36 1.07 -3.02
CA GLY A 220 -2.48 2.01 -4.14
C GLY A 220 -2.25 3.47 -3.78
N GLY A 221 -3.04 4.34 -4.38
CA GLY A 221 -2.82 5.78 -4.34
C GLY A 221 -1.58 6.19 -5.15
N SER A 222 -0.84 7.16 -4.63
CA SER A 222 0.47 7.57 -5.12
C SER A 222 1.56 6.57 -4.70
N VAL A 223 2.23 5.99 -5.69
CA VAL A 223 3.42 5.17 -5.52
C VAL A 223 4.64 6.08 -5.48
N LYS A 224 5.45 5.95 -4.42
CA LYS A 224 6.67 6.73 -4.23
C LYS A 224 7.86 5.81 -4.11
N VAL A 225 8.96 6.16 -4.80
CA VAL A 225 10.24 5.48 -4.64
C VAL A 225 11.29 6.47 -4.19
N TYR A 226 11.85 6.21 -3.02
CA TYR A 226 12.92 6.98 -2.41
C TYR A 226 14.26 6.31 -2.66
N SER A 227 15.25 7.09 -3.05
CA SER A 227 16.64 6.68 -3.17
C SER A 227 17.42 7.26 -2.01
N LEU A 228 17.93 6.39 -1.15
CA LEU A 228 18.89 6.71 -0.10
C LEU A 228 20.29 6.37 -0.61
N LYS A 229 21.09 7.39 -0.92
CA LYS A 229 22.42 7.21 -1.51
C LYS A 229 23.41 8.23 -0.95
N ASP A 230 24.56 7.75 -0.50
CA ASP A 230 25.68 8.59 -0.06
C ASP A 230 25.27 9.72 0.93
N ASN A 231 24.38 9.41 1.89
CA ASN A 231 23.76 10.34 2.85
C ASN A 231 22.71 11.32 2.31
N ALA A 232 22.32 11.22 1.05
CA ALA A 232 21.18 11.94 0.50
C ALA A 232 19.94 11.06 0.46
N ASP A 233 18.78 11.65 0.71
CA ASP A 233 17.47 11.09 0.44
C ASP A 233 16.79 11.89 -0.68
N THR A 234 16.24 11.20 -1.67
CA THR A 234 15.54 11.85 -2.78
C THR A 234 14.38 10.98 -3.22
N CYS A 235 13.19 11.57 -3.34
CA CYS A 235 12.08 10.93 -4.04
C CYS A 235 12.41 10.92 -5.53
N VAL A 236 12.74 9.75 -6.08
CA VAL A 236 13.13 9.58 -7.50
C VAL A 236 11.93 9.23 -8.38
N HIS A 237 10.81 8.83 -7.78
CA HIS A 237 9.54 8.63 -8.46
C HIS A 237 8.39 8.98 -7.53
N GLU A 238 7.39 9.65 -8.07
CA GLU A 238 6.08 9.86 -7.45
C GLU A 238 5.03 9.83 -8.56
N GLY A 239 4.01 9.00 -8.41
CA GLY A 239 2.89 8.95 -9.33
C GLY A 239 1.93 7.81 -9.03
N SER A 240 0.73 7.86 -9.60
CA SER A 240 -0.33 6.88 -9.34
C SER A 240 -0.59 5.94 -10.51
N LEU A 241 -1.28 4.83 -10.25
CA LEU A 241 -1.79 3.94 -11.30
C LEU A 241 -2.67 4.70 -12.29
N ALA A 242 -3.55 5.58 -11.79
CA ALA A 242 -4.38 6.44 -12.63
C ALA A 242 -3.52 7.25 -13.61
N GLN A 243 -2.50 7.94 -13.13
CA GLN A 243 -1.58 8.72 -14.00
C GLN A 243 -0.84 7.85 -15.03
N LYS A 244 -0.47 6.63 -14.67
CA LYS A 244 0.21 5.69 -15.58
C LYS A 244 -0.71 5.16 -16.67
N LEU A 245 -1.96 4.86 -16.33
CA LEU A 245 -3.00 4.50 -17.30
C LEU A 245 -3.29 5.64 -18.28
N TYR A 246 -3.21 6.88 -17.80
CA TYR A 246 -3.41 8.08 -18.63
C TYR A 246 -2.29 8.30 -19.65
N ASN A 247 -1.05 7.90 -19.33
CA ASN A 247 0.10 8.08 -20.21
C ASN A 247 0.27 6.94 -21.24
N HIS A 248 -0.78 6.17 -21.54
CA HIS A 248 -0.81 5.10 -22.54
C HIS A 248 0.28 4.03 -22.33
N ASN A 249 0.38 3.52 -21.11
CA ASN A 249 1.26 2.38 -20.84
C ASN A 249 0.48 1.07 -21.02
N GLU A 250 0.64 0.46 -22.20
CA GLU A 250 -0.01 -0.80 -22.62
C GLU A 250 0.08 -1.91 -21.56
N PHE A 251 1.16 -1.92 -20.75
CA PHE A 251 1.42 -2.96 -19.78
C PHE A 251 0.32 -3.13 -18.71
N TYR A 252 -0.25 -2.02 -18.22
CA TYR A 252 -1.27 -2.09 -17.17
C TYR A 252 -2.68 -2.25 -17.73
N GLU A 253 -2.86 -1.93 -19.00
CA GLU A 253 -4.13 -2.05 -19.69
C GLU A 253 -4.52 -3.53 -19.83
N ASP A 254 -3.59 -4.41 -20.16
CA ASP A 254 -3.85 -5.85 -20.26
C ASP A 254 -4.31 -6.48 -18.94
N GLU A 255 -3.88 -5.91 -17.80
CA GLU A 255 -4.30 -6.40 -16.49
C GLU A 255 -5.69 -5.91 -16.08
N ILE A 256 -6.11 -4.74 -16.58
CA ILE A 256 -7.35 -4.07 -16.17
C ILE A 256 -8.48 -4.28 -17.20
N LEU A 257 -8.17 -4.25 -18.49
CA LEU A 257 -9.14 -4.27 -19.59
C LEU A 257 -9.51 -5.70 -19.99
N LYS A 258 -9.95 -6.50 -19.00
CA LYS A 258 -10.39 -7.88 -19.20
C LYS A 258 -11.91 -7.94 -19.35
N THR A 259 -12.39 -8.96 -20.05
CA THR A 259 -13.83 -9.11 -20.35
C THR A 259 -14.70 -9.32 -19.12
N GLU A 260 -14.10 -9.84 -18.06
CA GLU A 260 -14.67 -10.09 -16.75
C GLU A 260 -14.50 -8.90 -15.79
N HIS A 261 -13.97 -7.77 -16.26
CA HIS A 261 -13.77 -6.58 -15.45
C HIS A 261 -14.81 -5.50 -15.74
N MET A 262 -15.28 -4.86 -14.68
CA MET A 262 -16.23 -3.76 -14.68
C MET A 262 -15.66 -2.58 -13.91
N PHE A 263 -15.93 -1.37 -14.38
CA PHE A 263 -15.74 -0.16 -13.59
C PHE A 263 -17.03 0.20 -12.87
N VAL A 264 -16.93 0.50 -11.58
CA VAL A 264 -18.00 1.06 -10.77
C VAL A 264 -17.59 2.44 -10.32
N ILE A 265 -18.37 3.46 -10.66
CA ILE A 265 -18.08 4.84 -10.32
C ILE A 265 -19.12 5.32 -9.32
N VAL A 266 -18.66 5.85 -8.20
CA VAL A 266 -19.50 6.46 -7.16
C VAL A 266 -19.06 7.89 -6.91
N ARG A 267 -19.98 8.71 -6.43
CA ARG A 267 -19.62 10.01 -5.85
C ARG A 267 -18.80 9.78 -4.57
N GLU A 268 -17.81 10.63 -4.34
CA GLU A 268 -16.97 10.59 -3.14
C GLU A 268 -17.81 10.56 -1.85
N ASN A 269 -18.84 11.41 -1.77
CA ASN A 269 -19.71 11.48 -0.59
C ASN A 269 -20.70 10.31 -0.45
N ALA A 270 -20.76 9.41 -1.43
CA ALA A 270 -21.61 8.22 -1.42
C ALA A 270 -20.81 6.95 -1.08
N THR A 271 -19.49 7.05 -0.88
CA THR A 271 -18.60 5.92 -0.55
C THR A 271 -18.94 5.26 0.78
N ASN A 272 -19.47 6.03 1.73
CA ASN A 272 -20.02 5.51 2.99
C ASN A 272 -21.39 4.82 2.82
N ILE A 273 -22.06 4.99 1.68
CA ILE A 273 -23.33 4.32 1.37
C ILE A 273 -23.07 3.03 0.58
N LEU A 274 -22.21 3.07 -0.44
CA LEU A 274 -21.78 1.93 -1.25
C LEU A 274 -20.28 1.68 -1.04
N SER A 275 -19.96 1.01 0.06
CA SER A 275 -18.62 0.49 0.32
C SER A 275 -18.32 -0.74 -0.55
N PRO A 276 -17.05 -1.17 -0.70
CA PRO A 276 -16.73 -2.45 -1.34
C PRO A 276 -17.45 -3.64 -0.72
N GLN A 277 -17.68 -3.62 0.60
CA GLN A 277 -18.41 -4.70 1.29
C GLN A 277 -19.91 -4.69 0.95
N ASP A 278 -20.52 -3.50 0.83
CA ASP A 278 -21.91 -3.36 0.39
C ASP A 278 -22.07 -3.80 -1.08
N LEU A 279 -21.11 -3.42 -1.93
CA LEU A 279 -21.06 -3.82 -3.34
C LEU A 279 -20.89 -5.33 -3.48
N LEU A 280 -19.97 -5.92 -2.71
CA LEU A 280 -19.74 -7.37 -2.65
C LEU A 280 -21.03 -8.13 -2.33
N ALA A 281 -21.75 -7.70 -1.29
CA ALA A 281 -23.01 -8.33 -0.88
C ALA A 281 -24.10 -8.18 -1.96
N TYR A 282 -24.17 -7.01 -2.59
CA TYR A 282 -25.09 -6.72 -3.67
C TYR A 282 -24.88 -7.63 -4.88
N LEU A 283 -23.62 -7.73 -5.33
CA LEU A 283 -23.21 -8.54 -6.47
C LEU A 283 -23.42 -10.03 -6.21
N ASN A 284 -23.03 -10.51 -5.03
CA ASN A 284 -23.24 -11.91 -4.62
C ASN A 284 -24.70 -12.34 -4.66
N THR A 285 -25.61 -11.44 -4.31
CA THR A 285 -27.03 -11.75 -4.26
C THR A 285 -27.69 -11.68 -5.65
N SER A 286 -27.18 -10.82 -6.53
CA SER A 286 -27.92 -10.40 -7.72
C SER A 286 -27.31 -10.86 -9.04
N PHE A 287 -25.99 -11.04 -9.12
CA PHE A 287 -25.29 -11.22 -10.40
C PHE A 287 -24.21 -12.29 -10.36
N ASP A 288 -23.40 -12.34 -9.31
CA ASP A 288 -22.26 -13.26 -9.24
C ASP A 288 -22.05 -13.78 -7.81
N PRO A 289 -22.51 -15.00 -7.48
CA PRO A 289 -22.38 -15.57 -6.14
C PRO A 289 -20.96 -16.06 -5.80
N LYS A 290 -19.98 -15.92 -6.71
CA LYS A 290 -18.60 -16.36 -6.50
C LYS A 290 -17.63 -15.20 -6.29
N ILE A 291 -18.08 -13.96 -6.46
CA ILE A 291 -17.23 -12.79 -6.27
C ILE A 291 -16.77 -12.69 -4.81
N GLU A 292 -15.47 -12.46 -4.62
CA GLU A 292 -14.84 -12.30 -3.32
C GLU A 292 -14.45 -10.83 -3.08
N ARG A 293 -14.10 -10.48 -1.83
CA ARG A 293 -13.65 -9.11 -1.51
C ARG A 293 -12.41 -8.73 -2.32
N SER A 294 -11.46 -9.65 -2.52
CA SER A 294 -10.25 -9.43 -3.31
C SER A 294 -10.51 -9.02 -4.75
N ASP A 295 -11.72 -9.27 -5.28
CA ASP A 295 -12.09 -8.93 -6.65
C ASP A 295 -12.58 -7.48 -6.82
N ILE A 296 -12.60 -6.66 -5.76
CA ILE A 296 -13.07 -5.26 -5.79
C ILE A 296 -11.93 -4.31 -5.38
N SER A 297 -11.18 -3.79 -6.33
CA SER A 297 -10.03 -2.91 -6.06
C SER A 297 -10.39 -1.43 -6.21
N TRP A 298 -9.88 -0.55 -5.34
CA TRP A 298 -9.98 0.90 -5.58
C TRP A 298 -9.03 1.27 -6.71
N LEU A 299 -9.56 1.69 -7.86
CA LEU A 299 -8.74 1.94 -9.03
C LEU A 299 -8.16 3.36 -9.01
N CYS A 300 -9.06 4.35 -8.89
CA CYS A 300 -8.65 5.74 -8.86
C CYS A 300 -9.63 6.59 -8.06
N TYR A 301 -9.05 7.55 -7.35
CA TYR A 301 -9.75 8.63 -6.68
C TYR A 301 -9.37 9.96 -7.35
N SER A 302 -10.35 10.82 -7.58
CA SER A 302 -10.11 12.17 -8.09
C SER A 302 -10.68 13.18 -7.11
N ASP A 303 -9.80 13.83 -6.34
CA ASP A 303 -10.16 14.93 -5.44
C ASP A 303 -10.86 16.07 -6.18
N ASN A 304 -10.38 16.38 -7.39
CA ASN A 304 -10.93 17.47 -8.19
C ASN A 304 -12.32 17.11 -8.71
N ALA A 305 -12.51 15.87 -9.17
CA ALA A 305 -13.75 15.43 -9.79
C ALA A 305 -14.74 14.76 -8.82
N LYS A 306 -14.38 14.66 -7.54
CA LYS A 306 -15.23 14.18 -6.44
C LYS A 306 -15.90 12.85 -6.71
N PHE A 307 -15.17 11.92 -7.33
CA PHE A 307 -15.62 10.57 -7.58
C PHE A 307 -14.56 9.55 -7.20
N LEU A 308 -15.01 8.31 -7.02
CA LEU A 308 -14.20 7.14 -6.77
C LEU A 308 -14.59 6.04 -7.74
N ALA A 309 -13.60 5.41 -8.35
CA ALA A 309 -13.80 4.29 -9.27
C ALA A 309 -13.26 2.99 -8.65
N TYR A 310 -14.07 1.94 -8.67
CA TYR A 310 -13.67 0.57 -8.36
C TYR A 310 -13.41 -0.18 -9.67
N LEU A 311 -12.40 -1.04 -9.66
CA LEU A 311 -12.26 -2.15 -10.59
C LEU A 311 -12.90 -3.38 -9.93
N VAL A 312 -13.89 -3.96 -10.60
CA VAL A 312 -14.61 -5.15 -10.12
C VAL A 312 -14.37 -6.28 -11.09
N LYS A 313 -13.78 -7.37 -10.61
CA LYS A 313 -13.58 -8.60 -11.35
C LYS A 313 -14.70 -9.59 -11.05
N LEU A 314 -15.52 -9.89 -12.04
CA LEU A 314 -16.53 -10.94 -11.93
C LEU A 314 -15.95 -12.29 -12.40
N SER A 315 -16.66 -13.36 -12.07
CA SER A 315 -16.27 -14.74 -12.40
C SER A 315 -16.35 -15.05 -13.89
N SER A 316 -17.07 -14.25 -14.68
CA SER A 316 -17.18 -14.39 -16.12
C SER A 316 -17.66 -13.11 -16.80
N LYS A 317 -17.46 -13.05 -18.12
CA LYS A 317 -18.04 -12.02 -18.99
C LYS A 317 -19.57 -12.00 -18.91
N ASP A 318 -20.23 -13.16 -18.83
CA ASP A 318 -21.69 -13.24 -18.80
C ASP A 318 -22.25 -12.54 -17.54
N CYS A 319 -21.60 -12.70 -16.39
CA CYS A 319 -21.94 -11.96 -15.17
C CYS A 319 -21.80 -10.44 -15.34
N CYS A 320 -20.78 -9.99 -16.09
CA CYS A 320 -20.61 -8.57 -16.42
C CYS A 320 -21.72 -8.05 -17.32
N ASP A 321 -22.06 -8.80 -18.37
CA ASP A 321 -23.13 -8.45 -19.30
C ASP A 321 -24.48 -8.39 -18.58
N ASP A 322 -24.80 -9.40 -17.76
CA ASP A 322 -26.04 -9.46 -16.98
C ASP A 322 -26.17 -8.26 -16.01
N TRP A 323 -25.08 -7.90 -15.32
CA TRP A 323 -25.07 -6.73 -14.45
C TRP A 323 -25.23 -5.43 -15.20
N PHE A 324 -24.51 -5.27 -16.32
CA PHE A 324 -24.62 -4.09 -17.16
C PHE A 324 -26.07 -3.97 -17.68
N ASP A 325 -26.63 -5.01 -18.28
CA ASP A 325 -27.94 -4.95 -18.93
C ASP A 325 -29.13 -4.85 -17.97
N ALA A 326 -28.92 -5.02 -16.66
CA ALA A 326 -29.95 -4.85 -15.63
C ALA A 326 -30.50 -3.41 -15.51
N TYR A 327 -29.80 -2.40 -16.04
CA TYR A 327 -30.17 -0.99 -15.89
C TYR A 327 -30.33 -0.28 -17.23
N PRO A 328 -31.14 0.78 -17.35
CA PRO A 328 -31.24 1.55 -18.57
C PRO A 328 -29.92 2.29 -18.92
N VAL A 329 -29.63 2.41 -20.22
CA VAL A 329 -28.48 3.18 -20.73
C VAL A 329 -28.62 4.65 -20.36
N SER A 330 -27.66 5.21 -19.62
CA SER A 330 -27.60 6.63 -19.30
C SER A 330 -26.83 7.42 -20.36
N THR A 331 -25.71 6.87 -20.83
CA THR A 331 -24.85 7.36 -21.91
C THR A 331 -24.21 6.13 -22.59
N GLY A 332 -23.76 6.21 -23.84
CA GLY A 332 -23.38 5.02 -24.65
C GLY A 332 -22.44 4.01 -23.96
N HIS A 333 -21.59 4.47 -23.04
CA HIS A 333 -20.63 3.63 -22.31
C HIS A 333 -21.03 3.29 -20.87
N PHE A 334 -21.98 4.04 -20.27
CA PHE A 334 -22.32 3.92 -18.86
C PHE A 334 -23.80 3.65 -18.63
N ARG A 335 -24.08 2.87 -17.59
CA ARG A 335 -25.43 2.68 -17.07
C ARG A 335 -25.47 3.15 -15.63
N THR A 336 -26.50 3.93 -15.30
CA THR A 336 -26.69 4.43 -13.95
C THR A 336 -27.62 3.50 -13.17
N ALA A 337 -27.14 3.06 -12.02
CA ALA A 337 -27.85 2.19 -11.11
C ALA A 337 -28.09 2.91 -9.77
N ARG A 338 -29.09 2.42 -9.02
CA ARG A 338 -29.40 2.92 -7.69
C ARG A 338 -29.13 1.85 -6.66
N PHE A 339 -28.32 2.17 -5.67
CA PHE A 339 -28.08 1.31 -4.52
C PHE A 339 -28.85 1.81 -3.31
N THR A 340 -29.45 0.89 -2.54
CA THR A 340 -30.04 1.16 -1.24
C THR A 340 -29.40 0.22 -0.24
N ASN A 341 -28.76 0.80 0.77
CA ASN A 341 -28.06 0.05 1.79
C ASN A 341 -29.05 -0.38 2.91
N SER A 342 -28.64 -1.21 3.88
CA SER A 342 -29.58 -1.75 4.89
C SER A 342 -30.13 -0.72 5.90
N ASP A 343 -29.57 0.49 5.95
CA ASP A 343 -30.02 1.64 6.75
C ASP A 343 -30.98 2.50 5.91
N ASN A 344 -31.40 1.98 4.75
CA ASN A 344 -32.27 2.64 3.77
C ASN A 344 -31.68 3.93 3.17
N SER A 345 -30.36 4.13 3.31
CA SER A 345 -29.64 5.21 2.64
C SER A 345 -29.43 4.84 1.18
N LYS A 346 -29.57 5.83 0.28
CA LYS A 346 -29.59 5.60 -1.17
C LYS A 346 -28.49 6.40 -1.84
N CYS A 347 -27.81 5.78 -2.79
CA CYS A 347 -26.91 6.48 -3.71
C CYS A 347 -27.14 6.02 -5.15
N ASN A 348 -26.70 6.86 -6.09
CA ASN A 348 -26.58 6.46 -7.49
C ASN A 348 -25.11 6.15 -7.76
N TYR A 349 -24.88 5.17 -8.61
CA TYR A 349 -23.57 4.80 -9.10
C TYR A 349 -23.64 4.50 -10.60
N ALA A 350 -22.53 4.61 -11.29
CA ALA A 350 -22.42 4.26 -12.70
C ALA A 350 -21.63 2.96 -12.86
N VAL A 351 -22.02 2.15 -13.84
CA VAL A 351 -21.30 0.93 -14.23
C VAL A 351 -20.93 0.99 -15.70
N ALA A 352 -19.76 0.45 -16.03
CA ALA A 352 -19.29 0.29 -17.39
C ALA A 352 -18.37 -0.93 -17.50
N HIS A 353 -18.31 -1.53 -18.68
CA HIS A 353 -17.27 -2.53 -18.96
C HIS A 353 -15.88 -1.89 -18.87
N ALA A 354 -14.90 -2.64 -18.38
CA ALA A 354 -13.52 -2.16 -18.34
C ALA A 354 -12.93 -2.09 -19.74
N ARG A 355 -13.05 -0.92 -20.38
CA ARG A 355 -12.55 -0.65 -21.73
C ARG A 355 -11.72 0.63 -21.79
N ARG A 356 -10.88 0.73 -22.82
CA ARG A 356 -9.99 1.87 -23.04
C ARG A 356 -10.75 3.18 -23.12
N GLU A 357 -11.87 3.21 -23.84
CA GLU A 357 -12.69 4.40 -24.03
C GLU A 357 -13.23 4.94 -22.70
N VAL A 358 -13.55 4.04 -21.76
CA VAL A 358 -14.04 4.42 -20.42
C VAL A 358 -12.91 5.02 -19.58
N LEU A 359 -11.71 4.45 -19.65
CA LEU A 359 -10.53 5.03 -19.00
C LEU A 359 -10.21 6.43 -19.55
N ASP A 360 -10.37 6.63 -20.87
CA ASP A 360 -10.16 7.94 -21.48
C ASP A 360 -11.22 8.96 -21.02
N ILE A 361 -12.45 8.54 -20.75
CA ILE A 361 -13.48 9.41 -20.14
C ILE A 361 -13.09 9.79 -18.70
N PHE A 362 -12.53 8.88 -17.90
CA PHE A 362 -12.07 9.21 -16.54
C PHE A 362 -11.00 10.32 -16.52
N ARG A 363 -10.25 10.51 -17.61
CA ARG A 363 -9.18 11.52 -17.71
C ARG A 363 -9.69 12.94 -17.72
N VAL A 364 -10.82 13.15 -18.39
CA VAL A 364 -11.34 14.49 -18.69
C VAL A 364 -12.53 14.84 -17.83
N MET A 365 -13.06 13.87 -17.08
CA MET A 365 -14.21 14.07 -16.22
C MET A 365 -13.88 15.02 -15.08
N GLU A 366 -14.71 16.05 -14.93
CA GLU A 366 -14.64 17.04 -13.85
C GLU A 366 -15.67 16.76 -12.76
N SER A 367 -16.69 15.95 -13.02
CA SER A 367 -17.57 15.44 -11.97
C SER A 367 -18.31 14.16 -12.36
N PHE A 368 -18.85 13.45 -11.36
CA PHE A 368 -19.72 12.29 -11.60
C PHE A 368 -20.87 12.57 -12.59
N GLU A 369 -21.40 13.80 -12.59
CA GLU A 369 -22.48 14.21 -13.48
C GLU A 369 -22.13 14.08 -14.96
N ASP A 370 -20.86 14.18 -15.33
CA ASP A 370 -20.42 14.06 -16.73
C ASP A 370 -20.75 12.68 -17.32
N LEU A 371 -20.85 11.64 -16.48
CA LEU A 371 -21.29 10.29 -16.88
C LEU A 371 -22.80 10.20 -17.18
N THR A 372 -23.56 11.13 -16.62
CA THR A 372 -25.03 11.14 -16.64
C THR A 372 -25.63 12.24 -17.51
N ALA A 373 -24.81 13.19 -17.96
CA ALA A 373 -25.21 14.26 -18.84
C ALA A 373 -25.56 13.70 -20.23
N LYS A 374 -26.78 13.96 -20.69
CA LYS A 374 -27.29 13.51 -22.01
C LYS A 374 -26.64 14.21 -23.22
N ASN A 375 -25.56 14.96 -23.03
CA ASN A 375 -25.00 15.81 -24.08
C ASN A 375 -23.79 15.12 -24.69
N ASP A 376 -23.89 14.73 -25.97
CA ASP A 376 -22.82 14.42 -26.94
C ASP A 376 -21.36 14.42 -26.40
N VAL A 377 -21.06 13.53 -25.45
CA VAL A 377 -19.68 13.30 -24.99
C VAL A 377 -18.84 12.69 -26.14
N ASP A 378 -19.51 12.13 -27.15
CA ASP A 378 -18.91 11.56 -28.35
C ASP A 378 -18.22 12.59 -29.27
N ALA A 379 -18.46 13.90 -29.11
CA ALA A 379 -17.92 14.91 -30.04
C ALA A 379 -16.82 15.82 -29.45
N ALA A 380 -16.70 15.94 -28.13
CA ALA A 380 -15.80 16.91 -27.49
C ALA A 380 -14.64 16.29 -26.71
N VAL A 381 -14.77 15.05 -26.23
CA VAL A 381 -13.77 14.38 -25.37
C VAL A 381 -12.70 13.61 -26.18
N LEU A 382 -12.99 13.27 -27.44
CA LEU A 382 -12.09 12.49 -28.31
C LEU A 382 -11.29 13.34 -29.33
N LYS A 383 -11.05 14.64 -29.05
CA LYS A 383 -10.18 15.50 -29.88
C LYS A 383 -8.83 15.77 -29.25
#